data_AF-A0A854C3A4-F1
#
_entry.id   AF-A0A854C3A4-F1
#
_cell.length_a   1.000
_cell.length_b   1.000
_cell.length_c   1.000
_cell.angle_alpha   90.00
_cell.angle_beta   90.00
_cell.angle_gamma   90.00
#
_symmetry.space_group_name_H-M   'P 1'
#
loop_
_entity.id
_entity.type
_entity.pdbx_description
1 polymer ?
#
loop_
_entity_poly.entity_id
_entity_poly.type
_entity_poly.pdbx_seq_one_letter_code
_entity_poly.pdbx_strand_id
1 'polypeptide(L)'
;MSVFISKNRTHEVYGKHLVFIFDECHRSQFGDMHTAIIKKFKRYHLFGFTGTPIFPVNAGAGGKFDLKTTEQAFGKQLHIYTIVDAIADGNVLPFRVDYVSTMREQENIKDEQVRNIDRERALAAPARVSRITNYILEHFDQKTKRNARSFTFNKLVNIAEMATAKNREATEEKKQKTRMTGFNSIFAVSSIDTAKLYYIEFKRQMTQLPPDKQLRVATIFSYGANEAEDGTGLPDDENSKNTDGLDKSSRDFLESAIEDYNAMFKTNYDTSADRFQNYYKDVSLRMKNREIDLLIVVNMFLTGFDATTLNTLWVDKNLRMHGLLQAYSRTNRILNSIKTFGNIVCFRNLEQATNESIALFGDKEAGGIVLLKTFDEYYKRTCICSKCKRVFAGFLVFEC
;
A
#
# COMPACT_ATOMS: atom_id res chain seq x y z
N MET A 1 -21.27 -4.30 -12.82
CA MET A 1 -22.50 -3.63 -13.30
C MET A 1 -22.47 -3.32 -14.80
N SER A 2 -21.39 -2.74 -15.34
CA SER A 2 -21.23 -2.46 -16.78
C SER A 2 -21.50 -3.69 -17.68
N VAL A 3 -20.95 -4.85 -17.33
CA VAL A 3 -21.19 -6.14 -18.03
C VAL A 3 -22.66 -6.57 -17.97
N PHE A 4 -23.33 -6.36 -16.84
CA PHE A 4 -24.75 -6.69 -16.70
C PHE A 4 -25.59 -5.80 -17.63
N ILE A 5 -25.29 -4.50 -17.65
CA ILE A 5 -25.96 -3.52 -18.51
C ILE A 5 -25.77 -3.84 -19.99
N SER A 6 -24.55 -4.21 -20.40
CA SER A 6 -24.25 -4.51 -21.80
C SER A 6 -24.94 -5.79 -22.28
N LYS A 7 -25.00 -6.83 -21.43
CA LYS A 7 -25.64 -8.11 -21.75
C LYS A 7 -27.17 -8.06 -21.67
N ASN A 8 -27.73 -7.22 -20.81
CA ASN A 8 -29.18 -7.20 -20.56
C ASN A 8 -29.77 -5.85 -20.96
N ARG A 9 -30.15 -5.67 -22.23
CA ARG A 9 -30.58 -4.35 -22.74
C ARG A 9 -31.93 -3.88 -22.18
N THR A 10 -32.83 -4.80 -21.86
CA THR A 10 -34.26 -4.57 -21.53
C THR A 10 -34.68 -5.21 -20.19
N HIS A 11 -33.76 -5.37 -19.24
CA HIS A 11 -34.07 -5.99 -17.96
C HIS A 11 -35.08 -5.18 -17.15
N GLU A 12 -36.05 -5.85 -16.52
CA GLU A 12 -37.09 -5.24 -15.69
C GLU A 12 -36.57 -4.39 -14.52
N VAL A 13 -35.31 -4.61 -14.10
CA VAL A 13 -34.71 -3.93 -12.95
C VAL A 13 -34.47 -2.45 -13.24
N TYR A 14 -34.38 -2.06 -14.52
CA TYR A 14 -34.20 -0.66 -14.92
C TYR A 14 -35.42 0.22 -14.63
N GLY A 15 -36.61 -0.37 -14.49
CA GLY A 15 -37.84 0.34 -14.10
C GLY A 15 -38.05 0.44 -12.58
N LYS A 16 -37.28 -0.32 -11.79
CA LYS A 16 -37.38 -0.33 -10.32
C LYS A 16 -36.67 0.89 -9.72
N HIS A 17 -37.05 1.25 -8.49
CA HIS A 17 -36.34 2.26 -7.71
C HIS A 17 -35.16 1.60 -7.00
N LEU A 18 -33.94 2.10 -7.23
CA LEU A 18 -32.72 1.48 -6.74
C LEU A 18 -31.86 2.45 -5.95
N VAL A 19 -31.14 1.91 -4.98
CA VAL A 19 -30.11 2.63 -4.25
C VAL A 19 -28.77 1.97 -4.56
N PHE A 20 -27.84 2.76 -5.09
CA PHE A 20 -26.47 2.31 -5.34
C PHE A 20 -25.56 2.89 -4.25
N ILE A 21 -24.77 2.02 -3.64
CA ILE A 21 -23.76 2.38 -2.65
C ILE A 21 -22.41 1.91 -3.20
N PHE A 22 -21.49 2.85 -3.38
CA PHE A 22 -20.13 2.57 -3.87
C PHE A 22 -19.14 2.71 -2.72
N ASP A 23 -18.32 1.67 -2.54
CA ASP A 23 -17.14 1.71 -1.68
C ASP A 23 -15.91 2.05 -2.52
N GLU A 24 -15.03 2.91 -2.00
CA GLU A 24 -13.91 3.53 -2.70
C GLU A 24 -14.24 3.97 -4.13
N CYS A 25 -15.12 4.98 -4.24
CA CYS A 25 -15.77 5.34 -5.49
C CYS A 25 -14.87 5.86 -6.63
N HIS A 26 -13.57 6.02 -6.42
CA HIS A 26 -12.62 6.55 -7.40
C HIS A 26 -11.79 5.49 -8.15
N ARG A 27 -12.12 4.21 -8.02
CA ARG A 27 -11.42 3.16 -8.80
C ARG A 27 -11.62 3.35 -10.31
N SER A 28 -10.65 2.89 -11.10
CA SER A 28 -10.53 3.02 -12.57
C SER A 28 -11.79 2.70 -13.39
N GLN A 29 -12.74 1.94 -12.83
CA GLN A 29 -14.00 1.57 -13.48
C GLN A 29 -15.10 2.64 -13.36
N PHE A 30 -14.87 3.72 -12.62
CA PHE A 30 -15.94 4.63 -12.23
C PHE A 30 -16.54 5.42 -13.40
N GLY A 31 -15.73 5.95 -14.33
CA GLY A 31 -16.24 6.79 -15.43
C GLY A 31 -17.26 6.09 -16.34
N ASP A 32 -16.88 4.93 -16.89
CA ASP A 32 -17.76 4.20 -17.83
C ASP A 32 -18.92 3.50 -17.13
N MET A 33 -18.68 2.93 -15.95
CA MET A 33 -19.73 2.27 -15.17
C MET A 33 -20.77 3.29 -14.69
N HIS A 34 -20.34 4.44 -14.17
CA HIS A 34 -21.23 5.52 -13.74
C HIS A 34 -22.05 6.02 -14.93
N THR A 35 -21.41 6.33 -16.06
CA THR A 35 -22.09 6.72 -17.31
C THR A 35 -23.16 5.69 -17.72
N ALA A 36 -22.84 4.40 -17.66
CA ALA A 36 -23.77 3.33 -18.01
C ALA A 36 -24.97 3.27 -17.05
N ILE A 37 -24.74 3.43 -15.75
CA ILE A 37 -25.77 3.42 -14.72
C ILE A 37 -26.73 4.61 -14.91
N ILE A 38 -26.21 5.84 -14.97
CA ILE A 38 -27.04 7.05 -15.10
C ILE A 38 -27.84 7.06 -16.41
N LYS A 39 -27.31 6.45 -17.48
CA LYS A 39 -27.99 6.35 -18.77
C LYS A 39 -29.15 5.35 -18.72
N LYS A 40 -29.01 4.23 -18.02
CA LYS A 40 -29.98 3.13 -18.01
C LYS A 40 -31.01 3.21 -16.89
N PHE A 41 -30.60 3.55 -15.69
CA PHE A 41 -31.49 3.66 -14.54
C PHE A 41 -32.07 5.07 -14.47
N LYS A 42 -33.40 5.20 -14.38
CA LYS A 42 -34.09 6.50 -14.33
C LYS A 42 -34.64 6.84 -12.96
N ARG A 43 -34.69 5.86 -12.04
CA ARG A 43 -35.18 6.01 -10.67
C ARG A 43 -34.11 5.48 -9.71
N TYR A 44 -33.12 6.30 -9.38
CA TYR A 44 -32.03 5.86 -8.51
C TYR A 44 -31.56 6.93 -7.52
N HIS A 45 -30.97 6.47 -6.42
CA HIS A 45 -30.09 7.25 -5.57
C HIS A 45 -28.68 6.68 -5.62
N LEU A 46 -27.67 7.55 -5.59
CA LEU A 46 -26.27 7.20 -5.73
C LEU A 46 -25.51 7.74 -4.52
N PHE A 47 -24.90 6.86 -3.74
CA PHE A 47 -24.06 7.21 -2.60
C PHE A 47 -22.66 6.66 -2.80
N GLY A 48 -21.64 7.45 -2.50
CA GLY A 48 -20.24 7.07 -2.61
C GLY A 48 -19.50 7.30 -1.30
N PHE A 49 -18.75 6.29 -0.87
CA PHE A 49 -17.77 6.39 0.21
C PHE A 49 -16.38 6.41 -0.41
N THR A 50 -15.51 7.27 0.10
CA THR A 50 -14.09 7.27 -0.26
C THR A 50 -13.27 7.91 0.85
N GLY A 51 -12.07 7.37 1.10
CA GLY A 51 -11.09 8.01 1.97
C GLY A 51 -10.30 9.13 1.30
N THR A 52 -10.38 9.24 -0.04
CA THR A 52 -9.58 10.19 -0.83
C THR A 52 -10.40 10.78 -1.97
N PRO A 53 -11.26 11.77 -1.68
CA PRO A 53 -12.06 12.44 -2.72
C PRO A 53 -11.19 13.11 -3.80
N ILE A 54 -11.73 13.18 -5.01
CA ILE A 54 -11.17 13.96 -6.11
C ILE A 54 -11.79 15.36 -6.09
N PHE A 55 -10.93 16.34 -5.83
CA PHE A 55 -11.14 17.77 -5.91
C PHE A 55 -10.62 18.33 -7.24
N PRO A 56 -10.94 19.59 -7.59
CA PRO A 56 -10.37 20.21 -8.79
C PRO A 56 -8.83 20.24 -8.81
N VAL A 57 -8.18 20.30 -7.65
CA VAL A 57 -6.71 20.40 -7.50
C VAL A 57 -5.97 19.07 -7.70
N ASN A 58 -6.65 17.93 -7.54
CA ASN A 58 -6.07 16.59 -7.74
C ASN A 58 -6.83 15.79 -8.82
N ALA A 59 -7.70 16.45 -9.58
CA ALA A 59 -8.28 15.90 -10.79
C ALA A 59 -7.21 15.91 -11.89
N GLY A 60 -6.98 14.76 -12.53
CA GLY A 60 -6.05 14.66 -13.65
C GLY A 60 -6.49 15.50 -14.85
N ALA A 61 -5.54 15.76 -15.75
CA ALA A 61 -5.83 16.47 -17.00
C ALA A 61 -6.67 15.61 -17.97
N GLY A 62 -6.61 14.28 -17.85
CA GLY A 62 -7.37 13.32 -18.65
C GLY A 62 -8.76 12.98 -18.09
N GLY A 63 -9.69 12.57 -18.95
CA GLY A 63 -11.07 12.16 -18.60
C GLY A 63 -12.17 13.10 -19.07
N LYS A 64 -13.44 12.67 -18.98
CA LYS A 64 -14.60 13.50 -19.37
C LYS A 64 -14.76 14.68 -18.39
N PHE A 65 -14.97 15.89 -18.92
CA PHE A 65 -15.05 17.15 -18.15
C PHE A 65 -16.14 17.17 -17.07
N ASP A 66 -17.20 16.38 -17.24
CA ASP A 66 -18.40 16.33 -16.39
C ASP A 66 -18.28 15.38 -15.18
N LEU A 67 -17.20 14.58 -15.07
CA LEU A 67 -16.99 13.60 -13.99
C LEU A 67 -15.59 13.72 -13.35
N LYS A 68 -15.01 14.92 -13.34
CA LYS A 68 -13.63 15.14 -12.86
C LYS A 68 -13.50 15.13 -11.34
N THR A 69 -14.56 15.41 -10.60
CA THR A 69 -14.54 15.50 -9.13
C THR A 69 -15.58 14.61 -8.47
N THR A 70 -15.36 14.24 -7.20
CA THR A 70 -16.33 13.46 -6.42
C THR A 70 -17.67 14.18 -6.33
N GLU A 71 -17.65 15.49 -6.11
CA GLU A 71 -18.86 16.29 -6.00
C GLU A 71 -19.66 16.33 -7.30
N GLN A 72 -18.99 16.44 -8.45
CA GLN A 72 -19.68 16.34 -9.75
C GLN A 72 -20.33 14.97 -9.96
N ALA A 73 -19.71 13.90 -9.47
CA ALA A 73 -20.19 12.54 -9.71
C ALA A 73 -21.26 12.07 -8.71
N PHE A 74 -21.22 12.53 -7.46
CA PHE A 74 -22.07 12.08 -6.36
C PHE A 74 -22.94 13.19 -5.73
N GLY A 75 -22.70 14.45 -6.09
CA GLY A 75 -23.33 15.60 -5.47
C GLY A 75 -22.62 16.03 -4.18
N LYS A 76 -23.33 16.84 -3.38
CA LYS A 76 -22.82 17.48 -2.17
C LYS A 76 -22.29 16.45 -1.17
N GLN A 77 -21.15 16.75 -0.55
CA GLN A 77 -20.63 16.00 0.59
C GLN A 77 -21.64 16.00 1.75
N LEU A 78 -22.09 14.80 2.13
CA LEU A 78 -23.09 14.61 3.19
C LEU A 78 -22.46 14.66 4.60
N HIS A 79 -21.27 14.09 4.75
CA HIS A 79 -20.53 14.01 6.01
C HIS A 79 -19.03 13.82 5.71
N ILE A 80 -18.17 14.20 6.65
CA ILE A 80 -16.72 13.95 6.57
C ILE A 80 -16.21 13.43 7.90
N TYR A 81 -15.36 12.41 7.84
CA TYR A 81 -14.61 11.87 8.96
C TYR A 81 -13.20 11.61 8.46
N THR A 82 -12.28 12.47 8.86
CA THR A 82 -10.93 12.55 8.30
C THR A 82 -9.98 11.58 8.98
N ILE A 83 -8.77 11.44 8.42
CA ILE A 83 -7.70 10.70 9.09
C ILE A 83 -7.29 11.35 10.42
N VAL A 84 -7.47 12.67 10.56
CA VAL A 84 -7.16 13.41 11.78
C VAL A 84 -8.12 12.99 12.89
N ASP A 85 -9.42 12.97 12.59
CA ASP A 85 -10.47 12.50 13.50
C ASP A 85 -10.22 11.04 13.89
N ALA A 86 -9.91 10.19 12.91
CA ALA A 86 -9.63 8.78 13.16
C ALA A 86 -8.41 8.53 14.04
N ILE A 87 -7.38 9.38 13.95
CA ILE A 87 -6.20 9.29 14.84
C ILE A 87 -6.56 9.82 16.23
N ALA A 88 -7.28 10.95 16.31
CA ALA A 88 -7.70 11.54 17.59
C ALA A 88 -8.59 10.60 18.40
N ASP A 89 -9.50 9.89 17.73
CA ASP A 89 -10.39 8.89 18.33
C ASP A 89 -9.71 7.55 18.63
N GLY A 90 -8.44 7.39 18.24
CA GLY A 90 -7.71 6.14 18.40
C GLY A 90 -8.28 4.99 17.57
N ASN A 91 -8.91 5.30 16.43
CA ASN A 91 -9.46 4.34 15.48
C ASN A 91 -8.43 3.92 14.41
N VAL A 92 -7.42 4.76 14.15
CA VAL A 92 -6.23 4.43 13.34
C VAL A 92 -4.97 4.97 13.99
N LEU A 93 -3.82 4.40 13.62
CA LEU A 93 -2.52 4.83 14.14
C LEU A 93 -1.95 6.01 13.32
N PRO A 94 -1.13 6.89 13.92
CA PRO A 94 -0.36 7.88 13.18
C PRO A 94 0.78 7.23 12.38
N PHE A 95 1.42 8.02 11.51
CA PHE A 95 2.57 7.58 10.73
C PHE A 95 3.89 8.12 11.29
N ARG A 96 4.95 7.34 11.19
CA ARG A 96 6.32 7.81 11.30
C ARG A 96 6.97 7.69 9.93
N VAL A 97 7.41 8.81 9.37
CA VAL A 97 8.04 8.86 8.05
C VAL A 97 9.52 9.18 8.22
N ASP A 98 10.39 8.29 7.74
CA ASP A 98 11.83 8.50 7.73
C ASP A 98 12.32 8.60 6.27
N TYR A 99 13.08 9.64 5.94
CA TYR A 99 13.69 9.82 4.61
C TYR A 99 15.15 9.38 4.65
N VAL A 100 15.49 8.36 3.86
CA VAL A 100 16.84 7.83 3.73
C VAL A 100 17.45 8.39 2.44
N SER A 101 18.45 9.25 2.57
CA SER A 101 19.15 9.81 1.41
C SER A 101 19.94 8.72 0.68
N THR A 102 19.63 8.50 -0.60
CA THR A 102 20.26 7.45 -1.42
C THR A 102 21.06 8.01 -2.62
N MET A 103 20.96 9.32 -2.86
CA MET A 103 21.64 10.06 -3.93
C MET A 103 22.11 11.42 -3.40
N ARG A 104 23.28 11.89 -3.85
CA ARG A 104 23.69 13.30 -3.68
C ARG A 104 22.87 14.12 -4.67
N GLU A 105 22.16 15.14 -4.19
CA GLU A 105 21.39 16.04 -5.04
C GLU A 105 22.34 16.68 -6.07
N GLN A 106 22.10 16.41 -7.36
CA GLN A 106 22.72 17.17 -8.45
C GLN A 106 21.71 18.17 -9.01
N GLU A 107 22.25 19.35 -9.24
CA GLU A 107 21.62 20.64 -9.46
C GLU A 107 20.80 20.73 -10.76
N ASN A 108 19.76 21.57 -10.70
CA ASN A 108 19.15 22.37 -11.78
C ASN A 108 19.45 21.96 -13.23
N ILE A 109 18.56 21.14 -13.83
CA ILE A 109 18.46 20.98 -15.29
C ILE A 109 17.03 21.35 -15.74
N LYS A 110 16.95 22.12 -16.83
CA LYS A 110 15.78 22.89 -17.28
C LYS A 110 14.72 22.14 -18.12
N ASP A 111 14.80 20.80 -18.25
CA ASP A 111 13.91 20.03 -19.13
C ASP A 111 13.33 18.78 -18.44
N GLU A 112 12.01 18.67 -18.31
CA GLU A 112 11.32 17.69 -17.43
C GLU A 112 11.29 16.26 -17.97
N GLN A 113 11.18 16.06 -19.29
CA GLN A 113 11.03 14.72 -19.87
C GLN A 113 12.37 13.96 -19.96
N VAL A 114 13.44 14.65 -20.37
CA VAL A 114 14.81 14.09 -20.36
C VAL A 114 15.27 13.85 -18.92
N ARG A 115 14.89 14.72 -17.97
CA ARG A 115 15.12 14.56 -16.52
C ARG A 115 14.52 13.26 -15.97
N ASN A 116 13.38 12.79 -16.46
CA ASN A 116 12.73 11.59 -15.91
C ASN A 116 13.41 10.28 -16.34
N ILE A 117 13.85 10.17 -17.60
CA ILE A 117 14.50 8.96 -18.11
C ILE A 117 15.88 8.75 -17.45
N ASP A 118 16.71 9.79 -17.43
CA ASP A 118 18.05 9.70 -16.82
C ASP A 118 17.98 9.55 -15.30
N ARG A 119 16.95 10.14 -14.66
CA ARG A 119 16.70 9.96 -13.23
C ARG A 119 16.25 8.54 -12.90
N GLU A 120 15.30 7.95 -13.62
CA GLU A 120 14.89 6.56 -13.34
C GLU A 120 16.04 5.58 -13.62
N ARG A 121 16.89 5.82 -14.63
CA ARG A 121 18.13 5.06 -14.82
C ARG A 121 19.09 5.18 -13.64
N ALA A 122 19.30 6.40 -13.13
CA ALA A 122 20.13 6.63 -11.95
C ALA A 122 19.54 6.00 -10.67
N LEU A 123 18.20 5.99 -10.55
CA LEU A 123 17.49 5.35 -9.45
C LEU A 123 17.56 3.82 -9.52
N ALA A 124 17.59 3.25 -10.72
CA ALA A 124 17.78 1.82 -10.97
C ALA A 124 19.26 1.38 -10.99
N ALA A 125 20.21 2.28 -10.70
CA ALA A 125 21.64 1.95 -10.73
C ALA A 125 21.96 0.80 -9.76
N PRO A 126 22.71 -0.25 -10.18
CA PRO A 126 22.96 -1.44 -9.36
C PRO A 126 23.53 -1.13 -7.97
N ALA A 127 24.45 -0.16 -7.88
CA ALA A 127 25.03 0.26 -6.61
C ALA A 127 23.99 0.90 -5.65
N ARG A 128 23.00 1.63 -6.18
CA ARG A 128 21.91 2.20 -5.37
C ARG A 128 20.95 1.10 -4.90
N VAL A 129 20.53 0.22 -5.80
CA VAL A 129 19.69 -0.95 -5.48
C VAL A 129 20.35 -1.78 -4.39
N SER A 130 21.64 -2.09 -4.53
CA SER A 130 22.42 -2.85 -3.55
C SER A 130 22.46 -2.19 -2.16
N ARG A 131 22.70 -0.88 -2.10
CA ARG A 131 22.68 -0.12 -0.82
C ARG A 131 21.31 -0.12 -0.16
N ILE A 132 20.24 0.06 -0.94
CA ILE A 132 18.87 0.06 -0.43
C ILE A 132 18.50 -1.32 0.10
N THR A 133 18.79 -2.38 -0.65
CA THR A 133 18.58 -3.76 -0.21
C THR A 133 19.32 -4.05 1.09
N ASN A 134 20.60 -3.65 1.18
CA ASN A 134 21.40 -3.83 2.40
C ASN A 134 20.78 -3.08 3.59
N TYR A 135 20.38 -1.82 3.39
CA TYR A 135 19.73 -1.01 4.42
C TYR A 135 18.43 -1.66 4.92
N ILE A 136 17.59 -2.18 4.00
CA ILE A 136 16.35 -2.88 4.37
C ILE A 136 16.68 -4.11 5.21
N LEU A 137 17.63 -4.95 4.78
CA LEU A 137 18.03 -6.15 5.51
C LEU A 137 18.56 -5.84 6.92
N GLU A 138 19.42 -4.83 7.06
CA GLU A 138 19.98 -4.40 8.35
C GLU A 138 18.92 -3.87 9.32
N HIS A 139 17.95 -3.09 8.81
CA HIS A 139 16.96 -2.40 9.64
C HIS A 139 15.62 -3.15 9.72
N PHE A 140 15.48 -4.29 9.05
CA PHE A 140 14.23 -5.03 8.94
C PHE A 140 13.64 -5.35 10.31
N ASP A 141 14.43 -5.98 11.17
CA ASP A 141 14.00 -6.45 12.49
C ASP A 141 13.62 -5.29 13.42
N GLN A 142 14.35 -4.18 13.32
CA GLN A 142 14.08 -2.96 14.08
C GLN A 142 12.75 -2.33 13.65
N LYS A 143 12.57 -2.09 12.34
CA LYS A 143 11.36 -1.45 11.80
C LYS A 143 10.12 -2.33 11.95
N THR A 144 10.27 -3.65 11.80
CA THR A 144 9.17 -4.61 11.98
C THR A 144 9.05 -5.14 13.41
N LYS A 145 9.79 -4.57 14.38
CA LYS A 145 9.72 -4.91 15.81
C LYS A 145 9.87 -6.41 16.10
N ARG A 146 10.73 -7.14 15.38
CA ARG A 146 10.94 -8.60 15.60
C ARG A 146 11.56 -8.94 16.94
N ASN A 147 12.34 -8.01 17.48
CA ASN A 147 12.98 -8.15 18.79
C ASN A 147 12.08 -7.65 19.94
N ALA A 148 10.82 -7.29 19.65
CA ALA A 148 9.87 -6.85 20.67
C ALA A 148 9.22 -8.04 21.38
N ARG A 149 8.43 -7.73 22.42
CA ARG A 149 7.63 -8.72 23.14
C ARG A 149 6.67 -9.42 22.17
N SER A 150 6.51 -10.72 22.38
CA SER A 150 5.53 -11.53 21.66
C SER A 150 4.09 -11.17 22.06
N PHE A 151 3.15 -11.38 21.15
CA PHE A 151 1.71 -11.25 21.39
C PHE A 151 0.95 -12.46 20.84
N THR A 152 -0.30 -12.65 21.30
CA THR A 152 -1.18 -13.70 20.78
C THR A 152 -1.88 -13.23 19.52
N PHE A 153 -1.88 -14.06 18.48
CA PHE A 153 -2.50 -13.77 17.19
C PHE A 153 -3.34 -14.97 16.73
N ASN A 154 -4.50 -14.69 16.11
CA ASN A 154 -5.37 -15.70 15.53
C ASN A 154 -4.92 -15.99 14.09
N LYS A 155 -4.07 -16.99 13.92
CA LYS A 155 -3.51 -17.38 12.64
C LYS A 155 -4.48 -18.27 11.85
N LEU A 156 -4.72 -17.97 10.58
CA LEU A 156 -5.51 -18.82 9.69
C LEU A 156 -4.69 -20.08 9.32
N VAL A 157 -5.21 -21.28 9.56
CA VAL A 157 -4.47 -22.53 9.29
C VAL A 157 -4.80 -23.18 7.95
N ASN A 158 -5.98 -22.92 7.38
CA ASN A 158 -6.44 -23.51 6.12
C ASN A 158 -6.21 -22.59 4.91
N ILE A 159 -5.03 -21.98 4.80
CA ILE A 159 -4.72 -21.01 3.73
C ILE A 159 -4.90 -21.61 2.32
N ALA A 160 -4.37 -22.80 2.07
CA ALA A 160 -4.43 -23.44 0.75
C ALA A 160 -5.87 -23.70 0.27
N GLU A 161 -6.74 -24.13 1.18
CA GLU A 161 -8.18 -24.31 0.93
C GLU A 161 -8.84 -22.95 0.63
N MET A 162 -8.56 -21.93 1.44
CA MET A 162 -9.12 -20.58 1.27
C MET A 162 -8.66 -19.88 0.00
N ALA A 163 -7.42 -20.12 -0.45
CA ALA A 163 -6.87 -19.54 -1.66
C ALA A 163 -7.52 -20.16 -2.92
N THR A 164 -7.78 -21.46 -2.91
CA THR A 164 -8.36 -22.18 -4.05
C THR A 164 -9.89 -22.17 -4.07
N ALA A 165 -10.54 -21.80 -2.96
CA ALA A 165 -11.99 -21.68 -2.88
C ALA A 165 -12.54 -20.71 -3.95
N LYS A 166 -13.49 -21.23 -4.76
CA LYS A 166 -14.25 -20.43 -5.72
C LYS A 166 -15.23 -19.48 -5.03
N ASN A 167 -15.75 -19.88 -3.86
CA ASN A 167 -16.67 -19.08 -3.08
C ASN A 167 -16.18 -18.94 -1.63
N ARG A 168 -15.78 -17.73 -1.24
CA ARG A 168 -15.21 -17.44 0.09
C ARG A 168 -16.22 -17.63 1.22
N GLU A 169 -17.50 -17.39 0.95
CA GLU A 169 -18.57 -17.49 1.95
C GLU A 169 -18.93 -18.94 2.30
N ALA A 170 -18.62 -19.89 1.42
CA ALA A 170 -18.92 -21.30 1.63
C ALA A 170 -17.79 -22.05 2.37
N THR A 171 -16.61 -21.45 2.53
CA THR A 171 -15.44 -22.09 3.15
C THR A 171 -15.16 -21.42 4.48
N GLU A 172 -15.29 -22.17 5.57
CA GLU A 172 -15.10 -21.63 6.93
C GLU A 172 -13.60 -21.37 7.23
N GLU A 173 -13.31 -20.18 7.79
CA GLU A 173 -11.97 -19.82 8.24
C GLU A 173 -11.61 -20.57 9.53
N LYS A 174 -10.63 -21.47 9.46
CA LYS A 174 -10.10 -22.16 10.65
C LYS A 174 -8.95 -21.34 11.23
N LYS A 175 -9.16 -20.77 12.42
CA LYS A 175 -8.16 -19.94 13.11
C LYS A 175 -7.62 -20.63 14.36
N GLN A 176 -6.31 -20.55 14.56
CA GLN A 176 -5.62 -21.06 15.73
C GLN A 176 -4.87 -19.92 16.44
N LYS A 177 -4.95 -19.89 17.77
CA LYS A 177 -4.18 -18.94 18.58
C LYS A 177 -2.70 -19.36 18.57
N THR A 178 -1.83 -18.47 18.13
CA THR A 178 -0.37 -18.68 18.12
C THR A 178 0.32 -17.46 18.73
N ARG A 179 1.44 -17.70 19.40
CA ARG A 179 2.30 -16.64 19.93
C ARG A 179 3.25 -16.18 18.82
N MET A 180 3.25 -14.88 18.54
CA MET A 180 3.96 -14.29 17.41
C MET A 180 4.78 -13.08 17.84
N THR A 181 5.90 -12.83 17.17
CA THR A 181 6.77 -11.66 17.38
C THR A 181 6.94 -10.85 16.10
N GLY A 182 6.99 -9.53 16.26
CA GLY A 182 7.13 -8.58 15.16
C GLY A 182 6.00 -8.60 14.14
N PHE A 183 6.25 -7.89 13.05
CA PHE A 183 5.31 -7.58 11.97
C PHE A 183 5.97 -7.92 10.62
N ASN A 184 5.25 -7.72 9.52
CA ASN A 184 5.81 -7.75 8.17
C ASN A 184 5.73 -6.39 7.48
N SER A 185 6.19 -6.36 6.23
CA SER A 185 6.32 -5.14 5.45
C SER A 185 6.04 -5.32 3.97
N ILE A 186 5.71 -4.21 3.32
CA ILE A 186 5.64 -4.10 1.85
C ILE A 186 6.77 -3.18 1.38
N PHE A 187 7.32 -3.48 0.20
CA PHE A 187 8.23 -2.59 -0.51
C PHE A 187 7.63 -2.16 -1.84
N ALA A 188 7.23 -0.89 -1.91
CA ALA A 188 6.66 -0.27 -3.10
C ALA A 188 7.77 0.29 -3.99
N VAL A 189 7.81 -0.15 -5.25
CA VAL A 189 8.84 0.25 -6.24
C VAL A 189 8.22 0.91 -7.46
N SER A 190 9.03 1.67 -8.22
CA SER A 190 8.53 2.49 -9.33
C SER A 190 7.96 1.68 -10.49
N SER A 191 8.64 0.62 -10.90
CA SER A 191 8.32 -0.17 -12.09
C SER A 191 8.56 -1.67 -11.91
N ILE A 192 8.05 -2.46 -12.86
CA ILE A 192 8.28 -3.90 -12.92
C ILE A 192 9.79 -4.21 -13.02
N ASP A 193 10.53 -3.46 -13.85
CA ASP A 193 11.97 -3.68 -13.99
C ASP A 193 12.73 -3.39 -12.69
N THR A 194 12.32 -2.37 -11.95
CA THR A 194 12.89 -2.07 -10.62
C THR A 194 12.55 -3.19 -9.63
N ALA A 195 11.35 -3.75 -9.69
CA ALA A 195 10.96 -4.91 -8.87
C ALA A 195 11.84 -6.13 -9.16
N LYS A 196 12.14 -6.41 -10.44
CA LYS A 196 13.06 -7.48 -10.85
C LYS A 196 14.44 -7.29 -10.23
N LEU A 197 15.00 -6.09 -10.37
CA LEU A 197 16.33 -5.76 -9.83
C LEU A 197 16.41 -5.96 -8.32
N TYR A 198 15.42 -5.45 -7.58
CA TYR A 198 15.38 -5.62 -6.13
C TYR A 198 15.22 -7.07 -5.72
N TYR A 199 14.33 -7.83 -6.35
CA TYR A 199 14.11 -9.23 -6.00
C TYR A 199 15.37 -10.07 -6.22
N ILE A 200 16.08 -9.88 -7.34
CA ILE A 200 17.36 -10.54 -7.61
C ILE A 200 18.41 -10.14 -6.57
N GLU A 201 18.51 -8.85 -6.25
CA GLU A 201 19.50 -8.36 -5.29
C GLU A 201 19.22 -8.85 -3.86
N PHE A 202 17.94 -8.95 -3.46
CA PHE A 202 17.54 -9.59 -2.21
C PHE A 202 18.01 -11.04 -2.19
N LYS A 203 17.73 -11.84 -3.23
CA LYS A 203 18.22 -13.23 -3.30
C LYS A 203 19.75 -13.29 -3.19
N ARG A 204 20.47 -12.41 -3.88
CA ARG A 204 21.93 -12.36 -3.88
C ARG A 204 22.54 -12.01 -2.51
N GLN A 205 21.96 -11.05 -1.79
CA GLN A 205 22.46 -10.67 -0.46
C GLN A 205 22.02 -11.66 0.62
N MET A 206 20.81 -12.23 0.52
CA MET A 206 20.30 -13.19 1.50
C MET A 206 21.10 -14.51 1.52
N THR A 207 21.69 -14.95 0.41
CA THR A 207 22.57 -16.14 0.40
C THR A 207 23.84 -15.95 1.23
N GLN A 208 24.23 -14.71 1.50
CA GLN A 208 25.37 -14.37 2.35
C GLN A 208 24.99 -14.31 3.84
N LEU A 209 23.68 -14.33 4.15
CA LEU A 209 23.17 -14.27 5.51
C LEU A 209 22.93 -15.67 6.09
N PRO A 210 23.14 -15.84 7.41
CA PRO A 210 22.73 -17.05 8.13
C PRO A 210 21.25 -17.39 7.91
N PRO A 211 20.86 -18.69 7.86
CA PRO A 211 19.48 -19.10 7.60
C PRO A 211 18.42 -18.48 8.53
N ASP A 212 18.78 -18.19 9.78
CA ASP A 212 17.93 -17.55 10.79
C ASP A 212 17.64 -16.07 10.52
N LYS A 213 18.48 -15.42 9.69
CA LYS A 213 18.33 -14.02 9.27
C LYS A 213 17.76 -13.86 7.86
N GLN A 214 17.55 -14.96 7.14
CA GLN A 214 16.95 -14.92 5.81
C GLN A 214 15.47 -14.57 5.89
N LEU A 215 15.03 -13.66 5.04
CA LEU A 215 13.65 -13.22 4.96
C LEU A 215 12.89 -14.02 3.91
N ARG A 216 11.62 -14.29 4.18
CA ARG A 216 10.69 -14.81 3.16
C ARG A 216 10.19 -13.65 2.31
N VAL A 217 10.86 -13.45 1.17
CA VAL A 217 10.56 -12.38 0.20
C VAL A 217 9.70 -12.93 -0.93
N ALA A 218 8.60 -12.25 -1.23
CA ALA A 218 7.75 -12.54 -2.39
C ALA A 218 7.59 -11.28 -3.26
N THR A 219 7.19 -11.47 -4.52
CA THR A 219 6.86 -10.36 -5.43
C THR A 219 5.60 -10.69 -6.22
N ILE A 220 4.82 -9.66 -6.54
CA ILE A 220 3.62 -9.79 -7.37
C ILE A 220 3.37 -8.48 -8.11
N PHE A 221 3.10 -8.61 -9.40
CA PHE A 221 2.72 -7.52 -10.29
C PHE A 221 1.94 -8.10 -11.46
N SER A 222 1.09 -7.29 -12.07
CA SER A 222 0.46 -7.60 -13.35
C SER A 222 0.73 -6.48 -14.34
N TYR A 223 0.21 -6.63 -15.55
CA TYR A 223 0.13 -5.49 -16.45
C TYR A 223 -0.88 -4.48 -15.89
N GLY A 224 -0.36 -3.36 -15.42
CA GLY A 224 -1.07 -2.07 -15.39
C GLY A 224 -0.32 -1.16 -16.36
N ALA A 225 -1.03 -0.24 -17.01
CA ALA A 225 -0.41 0.73 -17.92
C ALA A 225 0.51 1.68 -17.13
N ASN A 226 1.70 1.22 -16.76
CA ASN A 226 2.73 1.99 -16.05
C ASN A 226 3.31 3.14 -16.91
N GLU A 227 2.68 3.51 -18.03
CA GLU A 227 3.24 4.44 -19.02
C GLU A 227 2.45 5.73 -19.22
N ALA A 228 1.27 5.87 -18.60
CA ALA A 228 0.59 7.17 -18.58
C ALA A 228 0.36 7.59 -17.13
N GLU A 229 1.30 8.38 -16.58
CA GLU A 229 0.95 9.28 -15.47
C GLU A 229 -0.18 10.19 -15.98
N ASP A 230 -1.44 9.81 -15.73
CA ASP A 230 -2.63 10.61 -16.07
C ASP A 230 -2.73 11.91 -15.23
N GLY A 231 -1.69 12.19 -14.42
CA GLY A 231 -1.58 13.32 -13.52
C GLY A 231 -2.48 13.22 -12.29
N THR A 232 -3.32 12.18 -12.17
CA THR A 232 -4.25 12.02 -11.05
C THR A 232 -3.52 11.58 -9.79
N GLY A 233 -2.46 10.76 -9.93
CA GLY A 233 -1.80 10.09 -8.82
C GLY A 233 -2.51 8.81 -8.35
N LEU A 234 -3.50 8.31 -9.10
CA LEU A 234 -4.12 7.00 -8.89
C LEU A 234 -3.10 5.93 -9.23
N PRO A 235 -2.80 4.99 -8.31
CA PRO A 235 -2.23 3.72 -8.73
C PRO A 235 -3.26 3.10 -9.67
N ASP A 236 -2.88 2.92 -10.95
CA ASP A 236 -3.71 2.18 -11.89
C ASP A 236 -4.07 0.83 -11.26
N ASP A 237 -5.35 0.44 -11.38
CA ASP A 237 -5.87 -0.82 -10.85
C ASP A 237 -5.24 -1.96 -11.65
N GLU A 238 -4.03 -2.37 -11.25
CA GLU A 238 -3.33 -3.53 -11.79
C GLU A 238 -4.29 -4.73 -11.74
N ASN A 239 -4.57 -5.31 -12.90
CA ASN A 239 -5.56 -6.37 -13.01
C ASN A 239 -5.15 -7.58 -12.17
N SER A 240 -5.76 -7.74 -11.00
CA SER A 240 -5.51 -8.87 -10.09
C SER A 240 -5.97 -10.23 -10.62
N LYS A 241 -6.46 -10.30 -11.87
CA LYS A 241 -7.09 -11.48 -12.46
C LYS A 241 -6.31 -12.14 -13.60
N ASN A 242 -5.38 -11.44 -14.26
CA ASN A 242 -4.59 -12.04 -15.33
C ASN A 242 -3.24 -11.36 -15.53
N THR A 243 -2.39 -12.01 -16.32
CA THR A 243 -1.03 -11.57 -16.65
C THR A 243 -0.87 -11.28 -18.15
N ASP A 244 -1.96 -11.26 -18.92
CA ASP A 244 -1.96 -11.26 -20.39
C ASP A 244 -1.27 -10.03 -21.00
N GLY A 245 -1.28 -8.90 -20.31
CA GLY A 245 -0.62 -7.68 -20.79
C GLY A 245 0.90 -7.64 -20.57
N LEU A 246 1.47 -8.56 -19.78
CA LEU A 246 2.92 -8.54 -19.52
C LEU A 246 3.72 -8.90 -20.77
N ASP A 247 4.84 -8.18 -20.98
CA ASP A 247 5.85 -8.59 -21.95
C ASP A 247 6.47 -9.94 -21.54
N LYS A 248 7.09 -10.61 -22.51
CA LYS A 248 7.66 -11.95 -22.31
C LYS A 248 8.68 -11.97 -21.17
N SER A 249 9.59 -11.01 -21.10
CA SER A 249 10.62 -10.97 -20.05
C SER A 249 10.01 -10.80 -18.66
N SER A 250 8.97 -9.96 -18.52
CA SER A 250 8.28 -9.78 -17.24
C SER A 250 7.47 -10.99 -16.82
N ARG A 251 6.83 -11.71 -17.77
CA ARG A 251 6.10 -12.95 -17.48
C ARG A 251 7.06 -14.07 -17.07
N ASP A 252 8.13 -14.28 -17.82
CA ASP A 252 9.14 -15.30 -17.53
C ASP A 252 9.78 -15.08 -16.14
N PHE A 253 10.04 -13.81 -15.79
CA PHE A 253 10.53 -13.47 -14.45
C PHE A 253 9.50 -13.76 -13.36
N LEU A 254 8.23 -13.41 -13.58
CA LEU A 254 7.15 -13.65 -12.63
C LEU A 254 6.93 -15.16 -12.43
N GLU A 255 7.05 -15.98 -13.47
CA GLU A 255 7.04 -17.45 -13.36
C GLU A 255 8.16 -17.94 -12.45
N SER A 256 9.39 -17.49 -12.67
CA SER A 256 10.53 -17.86 -11.81
C SER A 256 10.31 -17.45 -10.34
N ALA A 257 9.76 -16.26 -10.10
CA ALA A 257 9.44 -15.82 -8.74
C ALA A 257 8.30 -16.64 -8.10
N ILE A 258 7.31 -17.09 -8.90
CA ILE A 258 6.24 -17.98 -8.44
C ILE A 258 6.79 -19.39 -8.18
N GLU A 259 7.77 -19.86 -8.94
CA GLU A 259 8.47 -21.13 -8.66
C GLU A 259 9.21 -21.09 -7.33
N ASP A 260 9.94 -20.00 -7.05
CA ASP A 260 10.57 -19.77 -5.74
C ASP A 260 9.52 -19.80 -4.61
N TYR A 261 8.37 -19.15 -4.82
CA TYR A 261 7.25 -19.15 -3.88
C TYR A 261 6.67 -20.54 -3.66
N ASN A 262 6.47 -21.30 -4.74
CA ASN A 262 5.99 -22.67 -4.70
C ASN A 262 6.94 -23.59 -3.92
N ALA A 263 8.24 -23.43 -4.10
CA ALA A 263 9.25 -24.15 -3.33
C ALA A 263 9.20 -23.77 -1.84
N MET A 264 9.05 -22.48 -1.54
CA MET A 264 9.01 -21.96 -0.16
C MET A 264 7.78 -22.44 0.63
N PHE A 265 6.61 -22.45 -0.01
CA PHE A 265 5.33 -22.72 0.66
C PHE A 265 4.69 -24.07 0.28
N LYS A 266 5.36 -24.87 -0.55
CA LYS A 266 4.88 -26.15 -1.07
C LYS A 266 3.53 -26.00 -1.80
N THR A 267 3.46 -25.04 -2.71
CA THR A 267 2.28 -24.74 -3.53
C THR A 267 2.54 -25.06 -5.01
N ASN A 268 1.54 -24.85 -5.88
CA ASN A 268 1.63 -25.11 -7.32
C ASN A 268 0.84 -24.05 -8.13
N TYR A 269 1.28 -22.80 -8.05
CA TYR A 269 0.74 -21.69 -8.83
C TYR A 269 1.56 -21.41 -10.10
N ASP A 270 0.97 -20.70 -11.04
CA ASP A 270 1.62 -20.19 -12.26
C ASP A 270 0.92 -18.91 -12.74
N THR A 271 1.31 -18.41 -13.92
CA THR A 271 0.82 -17.15 -14.52
C THR A 271 -0.52 -17.28 -15.26
N SER A 272 -1.10 -18.48 -15.35
CA SER A 272 -2.44 -18.66 -15.95
C SER A 272 -3.51 -17.96 -15.12
N ALA A 273 -4.56 -17.41 -15.74
CA ALA A 273 -5.53 -16.53 -15.07
C ALA A 273 -6.12 -17.12 -13.78
N ASP A 274 -6.58 -18.37 -13.80
CA ASP A 274 -7.17 -19.03 -12.63
C ASP A 274 -6.15 -19.24 -11.49
N ARG A 275 -4.92 -19.66 -11.84
CA ARG A 275 -3.89 -19.96 -10.84
C ARG A 275 -3.21 -18.71 -10.32
N PHE A 276 -3.04 -17.68 -11.15
CA PHE A 276 -2.57 -16.37 -10.74
C PHE A 276 -3.55 -15.70 -9.76
N GLN A 277 -4.87 -15.84 -9.99
CA GLN A 277 -5.85 -15.36 -9.04
C GLN A 277 -5.74 -16.08 -7.69
N ASN A 278 -5.51 -17.40 -7.70
CA ASN A 278 -5.31 -18.16 -6.47
C ASN A 278 -3.97 -17.80 -5.80
N TYR A 279 -2.91 -17.54 -6.57
CA TYR A 279 -1.64 -17.01 -6.07
C TYR A 279 -1.84 -15.67 -5.36
N TYR A 280 -2.53 -14.71 -5.98
CA TYR A 280 -2.87 -13.42 -5.36
C TYR A 280 -3.60 -13.60 -4.02
N LYS A 281 -4.59 -14.50 -3.97
CA LYS A 281 -5.32 -14.82 -2.73
C LYS A 281 -4.41 -15.43 -1.68
N ASP A 282 -3.57 -16.39 -2.05
CA ASP A 282 -2.64 -17.06 -1.15
C ASP A 282 -1.61 -16.08 -0.56
N VAL A 283 -0.98 -15.26 -1.41
CA VAL A 283 -0.08 -14.16 -0.99
C VAL A 283 -0.78 -13.22 -0.02
N SER A 284 -2.02 -12.81 -0.33
CA SER A 284 -2.81 -11.94 0.55
C SER A 284 -3.02 -12.55 1.94
N LEU A 285 -3.41 -13.82 2.01
CA LEU A 285 -3.64 -14.53 3.26
C LEU A 285 -2.33 -14.77 4.04
N ARG A 286 -1.25 -15.13 3.35
CA ARG A 286 0.07 -15.32 3.96
C ARG A 286 0.68 -14.03 4.46
N MET A 287 0.45 -12.90 3.79
CA MET A 287 0.80 -11.58 4.31
C MET A 287 0.03 -11.28 5.61
N LYS A 288 -1.29 -11.52 5.67
CA LYS A 288 -2.06 -11.32 6.91
C LYS A 288 -1.56 -12.21 8.05
N ASN A 289 -1.17 -13.45 7.73
CA ASN A 289 -0.61 -14.40 8.69
C ASN A 289 0.87 -14.18 9.03
N ARG A 290 1.55 -13.20 8.41
CA ARG A 290 3.00 -12.99 8.53
C ARG A 290 3.81 -14.26 8.20
N GLU A 291 3.36 -14.99 7.18
CA GLU A 291 4.15 -16.04 6.55
C GLU A 291 5.05 -15.51 5.44
N ILE A 292 4.74 -14.32 4.93
CA ILE A 292 5.64 -13.54 4.07
C ILE A 292 6.13 -12.37 4.90
N ASP A 293 7.45 -12.15 4.87
CA ASP A 293 8.12 -11.14 5.66
C ASP A 293 8.20 -9.82 4.89
N LEU A 294 8.54 -9.87 3.61
CA LEU A 294 8.63 -8.73 2.71
C LEU A 294 7.92 -9.03 1.39
N LEU A 295 6.97 -8.19 1.00
CA LEU A 295 6.33 -8.26 -0.32
C LEU A 295 6.77 -7.08 -1.18
N ILE A 296 7.44 -7.35 -2.29
CA ILE A 296 7.81 -6.33 -3.29
C ILE A 296 6.63 -6.14 -4.24
N VAL A 297 6.18 -4.90 -4.44
CA VAL A 297 5.02 -4.56 -5.26
C VAL A 297 5.26 -3.31 -6.09
N VAL A 298 4.60 -3.20 -7.23
CA VAL A 298 4.55 -1.97 -8.04
C VAL A 298 3.33 -1.13 -7.61
N ASN A 299 2.11 -1.56 -7.97
CA ASN A 299 0.88 -0.91 -7.50
C ASN A 299 -0.04 -1.86 -6.68
N MET A 300 0.09 -3.17 -6.87
CA MET A 300 -0.71 -4.14 -6.12
C MET A 300 -0.52 -4.02 -4.60
N PHE A 301 -1.58 -4.31 -3.84
CA PHE A 301 -1.62 -4.26 -2.37
C PHE A 301 -1.41 -2.87 -1.74
N LEU A 302 -1.17 -1.81 -2.54
CA LEU A 302 -1.12 -0.42 -2.04
C LEU A 302 -2.52 0.17 -1.83
N THR A 303 -3.53 -0.39 -2.50
CA THR A 303 -4.95 -0.05 -2.33
C THR A 303 -5.76 -1.31 -2.00
N GLY A 304 -6.83 -1.17 -1.21
CA GLY A 304 -7.77 -2.26 -0.90
C GLY A 304 -7.25 -3.43 -0.05
N PHE A 305 -5.93 -3.64 0.10
CA PHE A 305 -5.38 -4.67 0.97
C PHE A 305 -5.39 -4.27 2.44
N ASP A 306 -5.83 -5.16 3.32
CA ASP A 306 -5.95 -4.89 4.75
C ASP A 306 -5.27 -5.99 5.59
N ALA A 307 -4.26 -5.61 6.36
CA ALA A 307 -3.53 -6.48 7.27
C ALA A 307 -3.13 -5.74 8.56
N THR A 308 -3.65 -6.18 9.69
CA THR A 308 -3.31 -5.62 11.02
C THR A 308 -1.85 -5.90 11.41
N THR A 309 -1.28 -7.00 10.90
CA THR A 309 0.10 -7.46 11.12
C THR A 309 1.15 -6.76 10.25
N LEU A 310 0.74 -5.88 9.33
CA LEU A 310 1.65 -5.06 8.52
C LEU A 310 1.90 -3.73 9.21
N ASN A 311 3.15 -3.43 9.54
CA ASN A 311 3.50 -2.17 10.21
C ASN A 311 4.47 -1.28 9.42
N THR A 312 5.15 -1.80 8.40
CA THR A 312 6.21 -1.07 7.70
C THR A 312 5.97 -1.05 6.19
N LEU A 313 6.11 0.13 5.59
CA LEU A 313 6.11 0.35 4.15
C LEU A 313 7.45 0.97 3.75
N TRP A 314 8.22 0.24 2.97
CA TRP A 314 9.42 0.73 2.29
C TRP A 314 9.00 1.34 0.95
N VAL A 315 9.53 2.52 0.59
CA VAL A 315 9.09 3.25 -0.60
C VAL A 315 10.27 3.69 -1.45
N ASP A 316 10.40 3.09 -2.63
CA ASP A 316 11.23 3.57 -3.73
C ASP A 316 10.37 3.85 -4.98
N LYS A 317 9.27 4.56 -4.75
CA LYS A 317 8.28 4.96 -5.75
C LYS A 317 7.92 6.43 -5.55
N ASN A 318 7.67 7.14 -6.64
CA ASN A 318 7.16 8.52 -6.59
C ASN A 318 5.65 8.50 -6.29
N LEU A 319 5.29 8.35 -5.02
CA LEU A 319 3.90 8.40 -4.58
C LEU A 319 3.43 9.86 -4.48
N ARG A 320 2.23 10.15 -4.97
CA ARG A 320 1.65 11.50 -4.94
C ARG A 320 0.19 11.46 -4.47
N MET A 321 -0.26 12.60 -3.95
CA MET A 321 -1.66 12.88 -3.63
C MET A 321 -2.36 11.72 -2.90
N HIS A 322 -3.46 11.20 -3.44
CA HIS A 322 -4.24 10.16 -2.79
C HIS A 322 -3.55 8.79 -2.80
N GLY A 323 -2.78 8.45 -3.85
CA GLY A 323 -2.01 7.20 -3.91
C GLY A 323 -1.00 7.10 -2.77
N LEU A 324 -0.40 8.24 -2.38
CA LEU A 324 0.47 8.33 -1.21
C LEU A 324 -0.27 7.97 0.08
N LEU A 325 -1.41 8.62 0.36
CA LEU A 325 -2.15 8.41 1.60
C LEU A 325 -2.74 7.00 1.68
N GLN A 326 -3.24 6.46 0.57
CA GLN A 326 -3.77 5.10 0.48
C GLN A 326 -2.69 4.05 0.79
N ALA A 327 -1.50 4.22 0.20
CA ALA A 327 -0.35 3.37 0.44
C ALA A 327 0.13 3.46 1.90
N TYR A 328 0.28 4.67 2.45
CA TYR A 328 0.70 4.86 3.84
C TYR A 328 -0.29 4.20 4.81
N SER A 329 -1.58 4.36 4.54
CA SER A 329 -2.68 3.76 5.31
C SER A 329 -2.70 2.22 5.29
N ARG A 330 -1.83 1.54 4.54
CA ARG A 330 -1.64 0.08 4.72
C ARG A 330 -1.03 -0.25 6.08
N THR A 331 -0.31 0.69 6.69
CA THR A 331 0.47 0.47 7.93
C THR A 331 -0.26 0.90 9.22
N ASN A 332 -1.34 1.69 9.13
CA ASN A 332 -1.98 2.35 10.28
C ASN A 332 -3.08 1.56 10.99
N ARG A 333 -3.32 0.30 10.61
CA ARG A 333 -4.32 -0.54 11.28
C ARG A 333 -3.89 -0.90 12.69
N ILE A 334 -4.82 -0.76 13.64
CA ILE A 334 -4.59 -1.11 15.04
C ILE A 334 -4.53 -2.64 15.20
N LEU A 335 -3.64 -3.11 16.08
CA LEU A 335 -3.58 -4.52 16.46
C LEU A 335 -3.43 -4.70 17.97
N ASN A 336 -2.43 -4.04 18.56
CA ASN A 336 -2.06 -4.20 19.97
C ASN A 336 -1.21 -3.01 20.44
N SER A 337 -0.86 -2.98 21.72
CA SER A 337 -0.02 -1.94 22.33
C SER A 337 1.42 -1.89 21.82
N ILE A 338 1.90 -2.95 21.15
CA ILE A 338 3.25 -2.96 20.55
C ILE A 338 3.25 -2.16 19.25
N LYS A 339 2.15 -2.18 18.48
CA LYS A 339 2.01 -1.41 17.23
C LYS A 339 1.49 0.00 17.53
N THR A 340 2.41 0.93 17.69
CA THR A 340 2.14 2.32 18.09
C THR A 340 1.95 3.29 16.92
N PHE A 341 2.47 2.95 15.74
CA PHE A 341 2.41 3.77 14.53
C PHE A 341 2.69 2.90 13.30
N GLY A 342 2.31 3.41 12.13
CA GLY A 342 2.75 2.91 10.84
C GLY A 342 4.13 3.47 10.48
N ASN A 343 5.08 2.59 10.16
CA ASN A 343 6.43 2.96 9.73
C ASN A 343 6.47 3.15 8.22
N ILE A 344 6.87 4.32 7.77
CA ILE A 344 7.13 4.61 6.36
C ILE A 344 8.60 4.96 6.21
N VAL A 345 9.31 4.27 5.32
CA VAL A 345 10.72 4.53 5.05
C VAL A 345 10.87 4.83 3.56
N CYS A 346 11.22 6.08 3.24
CA CYS A 346 11.30 6.58 1.87
C CYS A 346 12.76 6.67 1.41
N PHE A 347 13.07 6.07 0.27
CA PHE A 347 14.38 6.16 -0.40
C PHE A 347 14.43 7.27 -1.47
N ARG A 348 13.33 7.99 -1.62
CA ARG A 348 13.14 9.19 -2.44
C ARG A 348 12.65 10.32 -1.53
N ASN A 349 12.96 11.57 -1.86
CA ASN A 349 12.41 12.70 -1.14
C ASN A 349 10.92 12.86 -1.51
N LEU A 350 10.04 12.51 -0.57
CA LEU A 350 8.58 12.63 -0.69
C LEU A 350 7.99 13.61 0.33
N GLU A 351 8.81 14.36 1.06
CA GLU A 351 8.37 15.23 2.17
C GLU A 351 7.32 16.25 1.73
N GLN A 352 7.61 16.96 0.64
CA GLN A 352 6.67 17.91 0.07
C GLN A 352 5.35 17.22 -0.33
N ALA A 353 5.42 16.09 -1.04
CA ALA A 353 4.24 15.35 -1.49
C ALA A 353 3.41 14.79 -0.31
N THR A 354 4.06 14.38 0.77
CA THR A 354 3.41 13.93 2.00
C THR A 354 2.66 15.09 2.65
N ASN A 355 3.30 16.26 2.80
CA ASN A 355 2.67 17.44 3.39
C ASN A 355 1.48 17.94 2.57
N GLU A 356 1.61 17.97 1.24
CA GLU A 356 0.52 18.36 0.33
C GLU A 356 -0.67 17.39 0.41
N SER A 357 -0.40 16.07 0.45
CA SER A 357 -1.44 15.05 0.57
C SER A 357 -2.20 15.16 1.90
N ILE A 358 -1.48 15.35 3.02
CA ILE A 358 -2.11 15.50 4.34
C ILE A 358 -2.92 16.78 4.42
N ALA A 359 -2.42 17.90 3.87
CA ALA A 359 -3.15 19.16 3.84
C ALA A 359 -4.41 19.09 2.98
N LEU A 360 -4.44 18.23 1.95
CA LEU A 360 -5.61 18.07 1.08
C LEU A 360 -6.70 17.18 1.68
N PHE A 361 -6.32 16.08 2.35
CA PHE A 361 -7.27 15.09 2.89
C PHE A 361 -7.54 15.23 4.38
N GLY A 362 -6.78 16.09 5.07
CA GLY A 362 -6.99 16.49 6.46
C GLY A 362 -7.23 17.98 6.57
N ASP A 363 -6.73 18.57 7.65
CA ASP A 363 -6.73 20.02 7.88
C ASP A 363 -5.29 20.57 7.70
N LYS A 364 -5.14 21.83 7.27
CA LYS A 364 -3.83 22.46 7.05
C LYS A 364 -2.97 22.51 8.33
N GLU A 365 -3.60 22.51 9.50
CA GLU A 365 -2.92 22.48 10.79
C GLU A 365 -2.65 21.05 11.32
N ALA A 366 -3.13 20.01 10.63
CA ALA A 366 -3.14 18.64 11.15
C ALA A 366 -1.85 17.83 10.91
N GLY A 367 -0.85 18.41 10.22
CA GLY A 367 0.41 17.70 9.90
C GLY A 367 1.07 17.08 11.13
N GLY A 368 1.03 17.77 12.29
CA GLY A 368 1.61 17.28 13.54
C GLY A 368 0.80 16.22 14.30
N ILE A 369 -0.45 15.97 13.91
CA ILE A 369 -1.31 14.90 14.46
C ILE A 369 -1.12 13.62 13.65
N VAL A 370 -1.05 13.77 12.32
CA VAL A 370 -0.91 12.65 11.38
C VAL A 370 0.51 12.08 11.35
N LEU A 371 1.52 12.96 11.37
CA LEU A 371 2.93 12.60 11.37
C LEU A 371 3.53 12.71 12.77
N LEU A 372 4.15 11.63 13.22
CA LEU A 372 5.02 11.66 14.38
C LEU A 372 6.26 12.48 14.07
N LYS A 373 6.61 13.34 15.02
CA LYS A 373 7.82 14.17 14.99
C LYS A 373 9.09 13.34 14.85
N THR A 374 10.13 13.96 14.30
CA THR A 374 11.44 13.30 14.20
C THR A 374 12.09 13.17 15.58
N PHE A 375 13.08 12.26 15.70
CA PHE A 375 13.84 12.12 16.95
C PHE A 375 14.47 13.46 17.37
N ASP A 376 15.05 14.21 16.44
CA ASP A 376 15.68 15.51 16.71
C ASP A 376 14.68 16.53 17.24
N GLU A 377 13.44 16.51 16.76
CA GLU A 377 12.38 17.38 17.27
C GLU A 377 11.94 17.00 18.69
N TYR A 378 11.80 15.70 18.97
CA TYR A 378 11.54 15.23 20.33
C TYR A 378 12.69 15.59 21.29
N TYR A 379 13.94 15.44 20.83
CA TYR A 379 15.15 15.74 21.59
C TYR A 379 15.30 17.26 21.84
N LYS A 380 15.16 18.10 20.80
CA LYS A 380 15.24 19.56 20.93
C LYS A 380 14.13 20.10 21.83
N ARG A 381 12.91 19.56 21.75
CA ARG A 381 11.78 20.00 22.60
C ARG A 381 11.99 19.60 24.07
N THR A 382 12.60 18.45 24.34
CA THR A 382 13.00 18.07 25.70
C THR A 382 14.17 18.90 26.24
N CYS A 383 15.12 19.30 25.38
CA CYS A 383 16.20 20.24 25.77
C CYS A 383 15.73 21.68 26.04
N ILE A 384 14.73 22.18 25.31
CA ILE A 384 14.10 23.50 25.58
C ILE A 384 13.34 23.48 26.91
N CYS A 385 12.85 22.31 27.33
CA CYS A 385 12.24 22.09 28.65
C CYS A 385 13.27 21.87 29.77
N SER A 386 14.49 22.40 29.64
CA SER A 386 15.54 22.32 30.70
C SER A 386 15.27 23.23 31.91
N LYS A 387 14.19 24.04 31.89
CA LYS A 387 13.61 24.65 33.10
C LYS A 387 12.68 23.71 33.90
N CYS A 388 12.29 22.55 33.37
CA CYS A 388 11.53 21.52 34.08
C CYS A 388 12.39 20.26 34.30
N LYS A 389 13.51 20.43 35.01
CA LYS A 389 14.48 19.37 35.34
C LYS A 389 14.05 18.46 36.51
N ARG A 390 12.74 18.23 36.69
CA ARG A 390 12.22 17.18 37.59
C ARG A 390 11.09 16.47 36.87
N VAL A 391 11.08 15.15 37.02
CA VAL A 391 10.11 14.20 36.43
C VAL A 391 10.44 13.73 35.01
N PHE A 392 11.55 12.99 34.85
CA PHE A 392 11.61 11.78 34.03
C PHE A 392 12.86 10.92 34.38
N ALA A 393 13.24 10.91 35.66
CA ALA A 393 14.09 9.89 36.25
C ALA A 393 13.21 9.08 37.21
N GLY A 394 12.53 8.07 36.69
CA GLY A 394 11.47 7.39 37.44
C GLY A 394 11.02 6.06 36.85
N PHE A 395 11.95 5.28 36.31
CA PHE A 395 11.85 3.82 36.27
C PHE A 395 13.27 3.25 36.39
N LEU A 396 13.80 3.35 37.60
CA LEU A 396 14.84 2.48 38.12
C LEU A 396 14.49 2.28 39.59
N VAL A 397 13.66 1.25 39.81
CA VAL A 397 13.47 0.67 41.14
C VAL A 397 14.77 -0.06 41.47
N PHE A 398 15.44 0.36 42.54
CA PHE A 398 16.29 -0.50 43.35
C PHE A 398 16.04 -0.13 44.82
N GLU A 399 15.74 -1.16 45.61
CA GLU A 399 15.41 -1.12 47.04
C GLU A 399 16.56 -0.56 47.90
N CYS A 400 16.21 0.30 48.86
CA CYS A 400 16.26 0.04 50.30
C CYS A 400 15.49 1.16 51.03
#